data_AF-A0A7M1UQF9-F1
#
_entry.id   AF-A0A7M1UQF9-F1
#
_cell.length_a   1.000
_cell.length_b   1.000
_cell.length_c   1.000
_cell.angle_alpha   90.00
_cell.angle_beta   90.00
_cell.angle_gamma   90.00
#
_symmetry.space_group_name_H-M   'P 1'
#
loop_
_entity.id
_entity.type
_entity.pdbx_description
1 polymer ?
#
loop_
_entity_poly.entity_id
_entity_poly.type
_entity_poly.pdbx_seq_one_letter_code
_entity_poly.pdbx_strand_id
1 'polypeptide(L)'
;MEVTGFTGLAFSLVLAYRAWRARSRHGLASGLAGLLVNTALETWYWRRPYSVVGAVGVLPPGLVPSFEQSQVVSYLVAGYGIMLPLVITALAKHRKPYVASTMLALLLAGVSPLIAPYSSTTTWYRFLIGAAPLASTLAAIGLVEAVKDGRAIMIYLVIASLPGLSFAYGYNWSYDYYKSLREFPSILAPSLADNRLIETMWFFQNNSFMLDDAVVVAHPDYARYVHLAVRNPDPSRFIWAWNGVANETLCRILNYTEARSVILVVHRENSFNTTYYTCLEYLEPISEKLSWIYVGKISRNMVQNQAVREAPGEP
;
A
#
# COMPACT_ATOMS: atom_id res chain seq x y z
N MET A 1 7.95 -5.83 -2.13
CA MET A 1 9.42 -5.75 -2.18
C MET A 1 9.98 -4.92 -1.02
N GLU A 2 9.25 -3.91 -0.51
CA GLU A 2 9.58 -3.20 0.75
C GLU A 2 9.71 -4.15 1.96
N VAL A 3 8.77 -5.08 2.14
CA VAL A 3 8.85 -6.05 3.26
C VAL A 3 10.13 -6.86 3.21
N THR A 4 10.54 -7.33 2.03
CA THR A 4 11.79 -8.10 1.85
C THR A 4 13.04 -7.27 2.11
N GLY A 5 13.09 -6.00 1.68
CA GLY A 5 14.23 -5.11 1.91
C GLY A 5 14.39 -4.77 3.39
N PHE A 6 13.30 -4.37 4.06
CA PHE A 6 13.33 -4.09 5.50
C PHE A 6 13.67 -5.32 6.35
N THR A 7 13.10 -6.48 6.01
CA THR A 7 13.42 -7.73 6.72
C THR A 7 14.89 -8.08 6.51
N GLY A 8 15.40 -7.96 5.27
CA GLY A 8 16.80 -8.12 4.92
C GLY A 8 17.72 -7.17 5.70
N LEU A 9 17.31 -5.92 5.90
CA LEU A 9 18.04 -4.92 6.68
C LEU A 9 18.10 -5.29 8.17
N ALA A 10 16.95 -5.63 8.78
CA ALA A 10 16.89 -6.09 10.16
C ALA A 10 17.74 -7.36 10.39
N PHE A 11 17.71 -8.29 9.44
CA PHE A 11 18.57 -9.48 9.46
C PHE A 11 20.05 -9.13 9.40
N SER A 12 20.43 -8.25 8.49
CA SER A 12 21.82 -7.82 8.29
C SER A 12 22.38 -7.16 9.55
N LEU A 13 21.57 -6.35 10.25
CA LEU A 13 21.91 -5.75 11.55
C LEU A 13 22.14 -6.80 12.64
N VAL A 14 21.24 -7.78 12.78
CA VAL A 14 21.38 -8.83 13.81
C VAL A 14 22.59 -9.72 13.53
N LEU A 15 22.84 -10.04 12.27
CA LEU A 15 24.00 -10.82 11.85
C LEU A 15 25.30 -10.06 12.11
N ALA A 16 25.36 -8.78 11.75
CA ALA A 16 26.50 -7.91 12.05
C ALA A 16 26.76 -7.80 13.56
N TYR A 17 25.73 -7.55 14.36
CA TYR A 17 25.86 -7.45 15.82
C TYR A 17 26.37 -8.74 16.46
N ARG A 18 25.84 -9.89 16.02
CA ARG A 18 26.28 -11.20 16.53
C ARG A 18 27.69 -11.54 16.09
N ALA A 19 28.03 -11.27 14.84
CA ALA A 19 29.38 -11.49 14.34
C ALA A 19 30.40 -10.59 15.03
N TRP A 20 30.03 -9.35 15.34
CA TRP A 20 30.84 -8.43 16.15
C TRP A 20 31.08 -8.99 17.56
N ARG A 21 30.02 -9.41 18.26
CA ARG A 21 30.13 -10.08 19.57
C ARG A 21 31.00 -11.33 19.52
N ALA A 22 30.87 -12.12 18.45
CA ALA A 22 31.66 -13.33 18.23
C ALA A 22 33.07 -13.06 17.66
N ARG A 23 33.44 -11.78 17.44
CA ARG A 23 34.70 -11.36 16.79
C ARG A 23 34.95 -12.00 15.41
N SER A 24 33.91 -12.43 14.72
CA SER A 24 34.01 -13.01 13.37
C SER A 24 34.05 -11.91 12.32
N ARG A 25 35.23 -11.69 11.72
CA ARG A 25 35.42 -10.69 10.66
C ARG A 25 34.58 -10.98 9.42
N HIS A 26 34.47 -12.25 9.03
CA HIS A 26 33.69 -12.68 7.86
C HIS A 26 32.19 -12.45 8.07
N GLY A 27 31.67 -12.80 9.26
CA GLY A 27 30.26 -12.55 9.59
C GLY A 27 29.94 -11.06 9.71
N LEU A 28 30.88 -10.26 10.20
CA LEU A 28 30.70 -8.81 10.29
C LEU A 28 30.68 -8.19 8.88
N ALA A 29 31.61 -8.59 8.02
CA ALA A 29 31.69 -8.12 6.64
C ALA A 29 30.43 -8.51 5.85
N SER A 30 29.94 -9.74 5.97
CA SER A 30 28.70 -10.16 5.30
C SER A 30 27.46 -9.44 5.84
N GLY A 31 27.38 -9.22 7.15
CA GLY A 31 26.31 -8.43 7.76
C GLY A 31 26.31 -6.96 7.28
N LEU A 32 27.48 -6.33 7.23
CA LEU A 32 27.60 -4.95 6.73
C LEU A 32 27.31 -4.84 5.23
N ALA A 33 27.78 -5.80 4.43
CA ALA A 33 27.48 -5.85 3.00
C ALA A 33 25.97 -6.01 2.74
N GLY A 34 25.32 -6.91 3.50
CA GLY A 34 23.86 -7.06 3.46
C GLY A 34 23.13 -5.79 3.84
N LEU A 35 23.63 -5.06 4.85
CA LEU A 35 23.04 -3.78 5.28
C LEU A 35 23.13 -2.74 4.16
N LEU A 36 24.31 -2.58 3.55
CA LEU A 36 24.51 -1.66 2.43
C LEU A 36 23.61 -1.98 1.23
N VAL A 37 23.53 -3.25 0.82
CA VAL A 37 22.69 -3.67 -0.31
C VAL A 37 21.22 -3.41 -0.03
N ASN A 38 20.73 -3.78 1.16
CA ASN A 38 19.33 -3.55 1.50
C ASN A 38 19.01 -2.05 1.63
N THR A 39 19.92 -1.23 2.17
CA THR A 39 19.72 0.22 2.21
C THR A 39 19.73 0.83 0.81
N ALA A 40 20.63 0.41 -0.09
CA ALA A 40 20.65 0.88 -1.47
C ALA A 40 19.39 0.47 -2.23
N LEU A 41 18.93 -0.77 -2.02
CA LEU A 41 17.71 -1.30 -2.61
C LEU A 41 16.48 -0.51 -2.16
N GLU A 42 16.33 -0.27 -0.86
CA GLU A 42 15.28 0.60 -0.31
C GLU A 42 15.38 1.98 -0.98
N THR A 43 16.54 2.65 -0.89
CA THR A 43 16.74 4.00 -1.45
C THR A 43 16.38 4.08 -2.94
N TRP A 44 16.70 3.03 -3.72
CA TRP A 44 16.35 2.92 -5.13
C TRP A 44 14.84 2.79 -5.35
N TYR A 45 14.13 1.98 -4.55
CA TYR A 45 12.68 1.85 -4.63
C TYR A 45 11.95 3.17 -4.33
N TRP A 46 12.44 3.94 -3.35
CA TRP A 46 11.80 5.18 -2.91
C TRP A 46 11.98 6.35 -3.88
N ARG A 47 12.92 6.26 -4.84
CA ARG A 47 13.30 7.29 -5.86
C ARG A 47 13.71 8.67 -5.32
N ARG A 48 13.28 9.10 -4.13
CA ARG A 48 13.72 10.31 -3.41
C ARG A 48 13.88 9.99 -1.92
N PRO A 49 14.87 10.57 -1.23
CA PRO A 49 15.17 10.21 0.15
C PRO A 49 14.20 10.82 1.18
N TYR A 50 13.10 11.44 0.74
CA TYR A 50 12.19 12.14 1.64
C TYR A 50 10.75 12.20 1.14
N SER A 51 9.83 12.18 2.10
CA SER A 51 8.39 12.42 1.94
C SER A 51 8.01 13.63 2.81
N VAL A 52 7.24 14.58 2.27
CA VAL A 52 6.86 15.81 3.01
C VAL A 52 5.47 15.65 3.61
N VAL A 53 5.33 15.97 4.90
CA VAL A 53 4.09 15.91 5.68
C VAL A 53 3.89 17.21 6.43
N GLY A 54 2.73 17.85 6.26
CA GLY A 54 2.44 19.15 6.87
C GLY A 54 2.53 19.20 8.40
N ALA A 55 2.37 18.06 9.08
CA ALA A 55 2.41 17.97 10.54
C ALA A 55 3.83 17.76 11.14
N VAL A 56 4.76 17.13 10.41
CA VAL A 56 6.06 16.69 10.94
C VAL A 56 7.24 17.15 10.09
N GLY A 57 6.96 17.84 8.97
CA GLY A 57 7.97 18.33 8.04
C GLY A 57 8.42 17.24 7.07
N VAL A 58 9.67 16.79 7.18
CA VAL A 58 10.30 15.87 6.24
C VAL A 58 10.46 14.50 6.91
N LEU A 59 9.85 13.48 6.33
CA LEU A 59 9.99 12.10 6.76
C LEU A 59 11.11 11.38 5.99
N PRO A 60 11.85 10.48 6.66
CA PRO A 60 12.84 9.64 6.00
C PRO A 60 12.18 8.63 5.04
N PRO A 61 12.96 8.04 4.11
CA PRO A 61 12.44 7.09 3.14
C PRO A 61 11.80 5.89 3.85
N GLY A 62 10.66 5.44 3.34
CA GLY A 62 9.90 4.34 3.93
C GLY A 62 8.81 4.76 4.90
N LEU A 63 8.79 6.01 5.37
CA LEU A 63 7.73 6.54 6.21
C LEU A 63 6.74 7.41 5.42
N VAL A 64 5.45 7.22 5.69
CA VAL A 64 4.33 7.99 5.13
C VAL A 64 3.45 8.51 6.25
N PRO A 65 2.76 9.65 6.05
CA PRO A 65 1.76 10.09 7.01
C PRO A 65 0.69 9.02 7.19
N SER A 66 0.34 8.73 8.44
CA SER A 66 -0.63 7.68 8.78
C SER A 66 -1.53 8.13 9.92
N PHE A 67 -2.81 7.84 9.78
CA PHE A 67 -3.86 8.06 10.78
C PHE A 67 -4.68 6.78 11.01
N GLU A 68 -4.04 5.62 10.78
CA GLU A 68 -4.71 4.32 10.73
C GLU A 68 -4.57 3.51 12.03
N GLN A 69 -4.43 4.18 13.18
CA GLN A 69 -4.15 3.50 14.45
C GLN A 69 -5.25 2.49 14.82
N SER A 70 -6.53 2.85 14.62
CA SER A 70 -7.66 1.95 14.88
C SER A 70 -7.60 0.68 14.04
N GLN A 71 -7.14 0.78 12.79
CA GLN A 71 -7.02 -0.35 11.88
C GLN A 71 -5.90 -1.30 12.31
N VAL A 72 -4.76 -0.76 12.77
CA VAL A 72 -3.66 -1.60 13.29
C VAL A 72 -4.09 -2.38 14.53
N VAL A 73 -4.74 -1.71 15.49
CA VAL A 73 -5.22 -2.40 16.71
C VAL A 73 -6.22 -3.48 16.33
N SER A 74 -7.16 -3.17 15.43
CA SER A 74 -8.15 -4.14 14.95
C SER A 74 -7.48 -5.34 14.28
N TYR A 75 -6.48 -5.11 13.41
CA TYR A 75 -5.75 -6.19 12.73
C TYR A 75 -4.93 -7.05 13.72
N LEU A 76 -4.30 -6.44 14.73
CA LEU A 76 -3.58 -7.17 15.77
C LEU A 76 -4.52 -8.03 16.61
N VAL A 77 -5.62 -7.45 17.08
CA VAL A 77 -6.59 -8.18 17.93
C VAL A 77 -7.24 -9.31 17.14
N ALA A 78 -7.67 -9.04 15.90
CA ALA A 78 -8.34 -10.01 15.05
C ALA A 78 -7.41 -11.11 14.51
N GLY A 79 -6.26 -10.72 13.93
CA GLY A 79 -5.37 -11.65 13.25
C GLY A 79 -4.34 -12.30 14.17
N TYR A 80 -3.83 -11.54 15.14
CA TYR A 80 -2.68 -11.94 15.95
C TYR A 80 -2.98 -12.19 17.42
N GLY A 81 -4.13 -11.74 17.93
CA GLY A 81 -4.45 -11.74 19.36
C GLY A 81 -4.34 -13.12 20.00
N ILE A 82 -4.88 -14.14 19.32
CA ILE A 82 -4.84 -15.54 19.78
C ILE A 82 -3.45 -16.16 19.59
N MET A 83 -2.74 -15.79 18.52
CA MET A 83 -1.46 -16.41 18.16
C MET A 83 -0.28 -15.88 18.97
N LEU A 84 -0.24 -14.57 19.26
CA LEU A 84 0.90 -13.91 19.92
C LEU A 84 1.32 -14.56 21.25
N PRO A 85 0.42 -14.92 22.17
CA PRO A 85 0.81 -15.59 23.42
C PRO A 85 1.51 -16.94 23.18
N LEU A 86 1.04 -17.72 22.21
CA LEU A 86 1.64 -19.00 21.84
C LEU A 86 3.01 -18.79 21.19
N VAL A 87 3.13 -17.78 20.31
CA VAL A 87 4.40 -17.38 19.69
C VAL A 87 5.42 -16.99 20.76
N ILE A 88 5.03 -16.20 21.76
CA ILE A 88 5.90 -15.78 22.87
C ILE A 88 6.35 -17.00 23.67
N THR A 89 5.44 -17.94 23.95
CA THR A 89 5.74 -19.18 24.67
C THR A 89 6.79 -20.01 23.90
N ALA A 90 6.60 -20.17 22.59
CA ALA A 90 7.55 -20.88 21.73
C ALA A 90 8.91 -20.18 21.67
N LEU A 91 8.95 -18.85 21.54
CA LEU A 91 10.19 -18.08 21.50
C LEU A 91 10.94 -18.08 22.84
N ALA A 92 10.23 -18.16 23.96
CA ALA A 92 10.82 -18.25 25.29
C ALA A 92 11.58 -19.57 25.48
N LYS A 93 11.02 -20.68 24.99
CA LYS A 93 11.61 -22.02 25.08
C LYS A 93 12.63 -22.29 23.98
N HIS A 94 12.31 -21.92 22.75
CA HIS A 94 13.15 -22.09 21.56
C HIS A 94 13.71 -20.76 21.11
N ARG A 95 14.74 -20.27 21.82
CA ARG A 95 15.44 -19.04 21.45
C ARG A 95 16.26 -19.23 20.17
N LYS A 96 15.59 -19.27 19.02
CA LYS A 96 16.22 -19.12 17.71
C LYS A 96 16.28 -17.64 17.37
N PRO A 97 17.44 -17.00 17.53
CA PRO A 97 17.59 -15.56 17.47
C PRO A 97 17.29 -14.99 16.09
N TYR A 98 17.53 -15.79 15.04
CA TYR A 98 17.15 -15.47 13.67
C TYR A 98 15.64 -15.26 13.57
N VAL A 99 14.85 -16.29 13.88
CA VAL A 99 13.39 -16.27 13.81
C VAL A 99 12.79 -15.20 14.72
N ALA A 100 13.31 -15.07 15.94
CA ALA A 100 12.87 -14.06 16.90
C ALA A 100 13.07 -12.64 16.35
N SER A 101 14.23 -12.36 15.75
CA SER A 101 14.53 -11.04 15.21
C SER A 101 13.69 -10.70 13.98
N THR A 102 13.45 -11.67 13.08
CA THR A 102 12.58 -11.47 11.91
C THR A 102 11.16 -11.13 12.34
N MET A 103 10.63 -11.95 13.25
CA MET A 103 9.27 -11.81 13.73
C MET A 103 9.10 -10.46 14.43
N LEU A 104 10.05 -10.09 15.29
CA LEU A 104 10.03 -8.81 15.99
C LEU A 104 10.12 -7.62 15.01
N ALA A 105 11.01 -7.69 14.01
CA ALA A 105 11.15 -6.62 13.02
C ALA A 105 9.89 -6.43 12.18
N LEU A 106 9.28 -7.54 11.73
CA LEU A 106 8.02 -7.50 10.96
C LEU A 106 6.85 -7.01 11.81
N LEU A 107 6.74 -7.46 13.06
CA LEU A 107 5.71 -6.96 13.98
C LEU A 107 5.90 -5.47 14.25
N LEU A 108 7.11 -5.00 14.59
CA LEU A 108 7.37 -3.58 14.87
C LEU A 108 7.11 -2.69 13.65
N ALA A 109 7.49 -3.14 12.46
CA ALA A 109 7.16 -2.43 11.22
C ALA A 109 5.64 -2.40 10.99
N GLY A 110 4.96 -3.51 11.27
CA GLY A 110 3.51 -3.61 11.14
C GLY A 110 2.74 -2.78 12.16
N VAL A 111 3.24 -2.64 13.39
CA VAL A 111 2.63 -1.79 14.42
C VAL A 111 3.14 -0.35 14.39
N SER A 112 3.91 0.04 13.37
CA SER A 112 4.48 1.37 13.27
C SER A 112 3.46 2.52 13.36
N PRO A 113 2.21 2.43 12.85
CA PRO A 113 1.23 3.49 13.09
C PRO A 113 0.82 3.65 14.57
N LEU A 114 1.01 2.63 15.42
CA LEU A 114 0.75 2.73 16.87
C LEU A 114 1.92 3.35 17.62
N ILE A 115 3.15 3.09 17.16
CA ILE A 115 4.37 3.63 17.77
C ILE A 115 4.56 5.09 17.38
N ALA A 116 4.25 5.43 16.12
CA ALA A 116 4.40 6.76 15.56
C ALA A 116 3.09 7.18 14.86
N PRO A 117 2.12 7.73 15.63
CA PRO A 117 0.75 7.97 15.17
C PRO A 117 0.58 9.03 14.07
N TYR A 118 1.65 9.66 13.59
CA TYR A 118 1.61 10.61 12.46
C TYR A 118 2.53 10.19 11.30
N SER A 119 3.24 9.06 11.46
CA SER A 119 4.18 8.54 10.46
C SER A 119 4.29 7.02 10.60
N SER A 120 3.88 6.26 9.60
CA SER A 120 4.04 4.81 9.60
C SER A 120 4.94 4.34 8.48
N THR A 121 5.43 3.10 8.59
CA THR A 121 5.97 2.43 7.41
C THR A 121 4.89 2.38 6.33
N THR A 122 5.32 2.63 5.09
CA THR A 122 4.45 2.51 3.93
C THR A 122 3.98 1.07 3.83
N THR A 123 2.69 0.89 3.61
CA THR A 123 2.07 -0.44 3.58
C THR A 123 2.33 -1.30 4.84
N TRP A 124 2.28 -0.69 6.05
CA TRP A 124 2.46 -1.37 7.36
C TRP A 124 1.79 -2.76 7.45
N TYR A 125 0.58 -2.89 6.91
CA TYR A 125 -0.18 -4.15 6.91
C TYR A 125 0.53 -5.30 6.18
N ARG A 126 1.37 -5.03 5.17
CA ARG A 126 2.14 -6.07 4.47
C ARG A 126 3.21 -6.69 5.37
N PHE A 127 3.72 -5.94 6.34
CA PHE A 127 4.64 -6.47 7.33
C PHE A 127 3.92 -7.42 8.29
N LEU A 128 2.70 -7.07 8.70
CA LEU A 128 1.86 -7.99 9.46
C LEU A 128 1.48 -9.22 8.62
N ILE A 129 1.16 -9.11 7.34
CA ILE A 129 0.91 -10.30 6.50
C ILE A 129 2.19 -11.16 6.38
N GLY A 130 3.34 -10.52 6.18
CA GLY A 130 4.64 -11.20 6.09
C GLY A 130 5.06 -11.89 7.39
N ALA A 131 4.60 -11.41 8.54
CA ALA A 131 4.82 -12.06 9.84
C ALA A 131 3.98 -13.32 10.03
N ALA A 132 2.87 -13.48 9.31
CA ALA A 132 1.87 -14.52 9.58
C ALA A 132 2.41 -15.96 9.45
N PRO A 133 3.21 -16.30 8.42
CA PRO A 133 3.79 -17.65 8.31
C PRO A 133 4.76 -17.98 9.45
N LEU A 134 5.49 -17.00 9.96
CA LEU A 134 6.40 -17.17 11.11
C LEU A 134 5.60 -17.30 12.40
N ALA A 135 4.56 -16.48 12.56
CA ALA A 135 3.69 -16.51 13.72
C ALA A 135 2.92 -17.82 13.83
N SER A 136 2.35 -18.32 12.74
CA SER A 136 1.54 -19.54 12.75
C SER A 136 2.37 -20.78 13.09
N THR A 137 3.57 -20.89 12.52
CA THR A 137 4.50 -21.99 12.81
C THR A 137 4.98 -21.97 14.27
N LEU A 138 5.34 -20.79 14.79
CA LEU A 138 5.70 -20.62 16.21
C LEU A 138 4.50 -20.85 17.13
N ALA A 139 3.30 -20.42 16.75
CA ALA A 139 2.09 -20.63 17.53
C ALA A 139 1.75 -22.13 17.62
N ALA A 140 1.92 -22.90 16.55
CA ALA A 140 1.72 -24.35 16.58
C ALA A 140 2.70 -25.05 17.54
N ILE A 141 3.98 -24.67 17.51
CA ILE A 141 4.99 -25.16 18.47
C ILE A 141 4.59 -24.76 19.89
N GLY A 142 4.24 -23.49 20.09
CA GLY A 142 3.83 -22.93 21.37
C GLY A 142 2.58 -23.60 21.93
N LEU A 143 1.63 -24.00 21.08
CA LEU A 143 0.43 -24.73 21.48
C LEU A 143 0.77 -26.10 22.05
N VAL A 144 1.57 -26.88 21.34
CA VAL A 144 2.01 -28.22 21.81
C VAL A 144 2.74 -28.13 23.16
N GLU A 145 3.47 -27.03 23.37
CA GLU A 145 4.21 -26.79 24.61
C GLU A 145 3.38 -26.19 25.73
N ALA A 146 2.36 -25.39 25.41
CA ALA A 146 1.43 -24.77 26.35
C ALA A 146 0.39 -25.76 26.86
N VAL A 147 -0.02 -26.75 26.03
CA VAL A 147 -0.93 -27.83 26.47
C VAL A 147 -0.35 -28.66 27.62
N LYS A 148 0.98 -28.67 27.78
CA LYS A 148 1.66 -29.32 28.91
C LYS A 148 1.64 -28.50 30.21
N ASP A 149 1.27 -27.22 30.16
CA ASP A 149 1.26 -26.29 31.29
C ASP A 149 -0.12 -25.63 31.42
N GLY A 150 -0.93 -26.12 32.37
CA GLY A 150 -2.32 -25.64 32.57
C GLY A 150 -2.45 -24.15 32.86
N ARG A 151 -1.39 -23.48 33.32
CA ARG A 151 -1.40 -22.01 33.53
C ARG A 151 -1.36 -21.25 32.20
N ALA A 152 -0.63 -21.78 31.22
CA ALA A 152 -0.55 -21.19 29.89
C ALA A 152 -1.89 -21.32 29.15
N ILE A 153 -2.65 -22.39 29.39
CA ILE A 153 -4.00 -22.59 28.85
C ILE A 153 -4.97 -21.54 29.40
N MET A 154 -4.95 -21.25 30.70
CA MET A 154 -5.81 -20.22 31.29
C MET A 154 -5.50 -18.81 30.76
N ILE A 155 -4.23 -18.46 30.64
CA ILE A 155 -3.80 -17.17 30.05
C ILE A 155 -4.23 -17.11 28.57
N TYR A 156 -4.07 -18.21 27.85
CA TYR A 156 -4.50 -18.33 26.45
C TYR A 156 -6.01 -18.14 26.29
N LEU A 157 -6.84 -18.77 27.14
CA LEU A 157 -8.30 -18.63 27.10
C LEU A 157 -8.75 -17.19 27.43
N VAL A 158 -8.12 -16.55 28.43
CA VAL A 158 -8.37 -15.13 28.73
C VAL A 158 -8.04 -14.27 27.52
N ILE A 159 -6.85 -14.41 26.93
CA ILE A 159 -6.46 -13.58 25.78
C ILE A 159 -7.30 -13.89 24.54
N ALA A 160 -7.66 -15.14 24.30
CA ALA A 160 -8.52 -15.54 23.18
C ALA A 160 -9.97 -15.07 23.33
N SER A 161 -10.43 -14.82 24.56
CA SER A 161 -11.75 -14.23 24.82
C SER A 161 -11.80 -12.70 24.69
N LEU A 162 -10.65 -12.00 24.78
CA LEU A 162 -10.58 -10.54 24.67
C LEU A 162 -11.12 -9.98 23.34
N PRO A 163 -10.84 -10.58 22.16
CA PRO A 163 -11.49 -10.19 20.92
C PRO A 163 -13.02 -10.27 21.02
N GLY A 164 -13.56 -11.36 21.56
CA GLY A 164 -15.02 -11.55 21.75
C GLY A 164 -15.64 -10.54 22.71
N LEU A 165 -14.93 -10.17 23.78
CA LEU A 165 -15.37 -9.14 24.72
C LEU A 165 -15.30 -7.73 24.11
N SER A 166 -14.29 -7.45 23.27
CA SER A 166 -14.20 -6.18 22.54
C SER A 166 -15.35 -5.99 21.55
N PHE A 167 -15.86 -7.08 20.97
CA PHE A 167 -17.09 -7.06 20.15
C PHE A 167 -18.37 -6.87 20.97
N ALA A 168 -18.43 -7.45 22.16
CA ALA A 168 -19.62 -7.36 23.01
C ALA A 168 -19.79 -5.98 23.66
N TYR A 169 -18.69 -5.26 23.92
CA TYR A 169 -18.70 -4.01 24.71
C TYR A 169 -18.12 -2.77 23.99
N GLY A 170 -17.50 -2.91 22.82
CA GLY A 170 -16.84 -1.82 22.11
C GLY A 170 -17.77 -0.95 21.26
N TYR A 171 -18.21 0.18 21.82
CA TYR A 171 -18.79 1.29 21.06
C TYR A 171 -17.77 1.81 20.02
N ASN A 172 -18.20 2.00 18.78
CA ASN A 172 -17.48 2.55 17.61
C ASN A 172 -16.40 1.73 16.90
N TRP A 173 -15.93 0.59 17.44
CA TRP A 173 -14.81 -0.14 16.82
C TRP A 173 -15.24 -1.27 15.89
N SER A 174 -16.52 -1.67 15.96
CA SER A 174 -17.08 -2.73 15.12
C SER A 174 -16.97 -2.42 13.62
N TYR A 175 -17.04 -1.13 13.22
CA TYR A 175 -16.99 -0.71 11.83
C TYR A 175 -15.63 -0.96 11.16
N ASP A 176 -14.54 -0.60 11.84
CA ASP A 176 -13.18 -0.84 11.36
C ASP A 176 -12.75 -2.30 11.53
N TYR A 177 -13.30 -2.98 12.54
CA TYR A 177 -12.95 -4.37 12.83
C TYR A 177 -13.53 -5.34 11.80
N TYR A 178 -14.79 -5.20 11.38
CA TYR A 178 -15.31 -6.06 10.29
C TYR A 178 -14.56 -5.81 8.98
N LYS A 179 -14.14 -4.57 8.72
CA LYS A 179 -13.36 -4.19 7.55
C LYS A 179 -11.97 -4.82 7.59
N SER A 180 -11.37 -4.93 8.78
CA SER A 180 -10.09 -5.60 9.02
C SER A 180 -10.20 -7.14 8.98
N LEU A 181 -11.35 -7.70 9.38
CA LEU A 181 -11.66 -9.13 9.29
C LEU A 181 -11.99 -9.59 7.86
N ARG A 182 -12.62 -8.73 7.05
CA ARG A 182 -13.10 -9.04 5.69
C ARG A 182 -12.05 -8.87 4.60
N GLU A 183 -10.79 -9.22 4.89
CA GLU A 183 -9.70 -9.23 3.91
C GLU A 183 -9.16 -7.83 3.55
N PHE A 184 -7.91 -7.56 3.96
CA PHE A 184 -7.05 -6.45 3.51
C PHE A 184 -7.56 -5.00 3.80
N PRO A 185 -6.65 -4.00 3.87
CA PRO A 185 -7.06 -2.58 3.90
C PRO A 185 -8.04 -2.29 2.75
N SER A 186 -8.97 -1.34 2.84
CA SER A 186 -9.96 -1.10 1.74
C SER A 186 -9.37 -0.88 0.34
N ILE A 187 -8.09 -0.50 0.25
CA ILE A 187 -7.32 -0.38 -1.00
C ILE A 187 -6.98 -1.74 -1.64
N LEU A 188 -7.05 -2.83 -0.87
CA LEU A 188 -6.69 -4.19 -1.25
C LEU A 188 -7.72 -5.25 -0.86
N ALA A 189 -8.69 -4.93 0.00
CA ALA A 189 -9.93 -5.67 0.02
C ALA A 189 -10.40 -5.70 -1.44
N PRO A 190 -10.64 -6.86 -2.06
CA PRO A 190 -11.52 -6.83 -3.19
C PRO A 190 -12.78 -6.17 -2.64
N SER A 191 -13.04 -4.91 -3.02
CA SER A 191 -14.39 -4.42 -2.89
C SER A 191 -15.25 -5.51 -3.52
N LEU A 192 -16.40 -5.83 -2.93
CA LEU A 192 -17.44 -6.52 -3.70
C LEU A 192 -17.49 -5.73 -5.00
N ALA A 193 -16.93 -6.31 -6.07
CA ALA A 193 -16.46 -5.49 -7.15
C ALA A 193 -17.72 -4.84 -7.67
N ASP A 194 -17.82 -3.53 -7.42
CA ASP A 194 -18.98 -2.77 -7.86
C ASP A 194 -19.19 -3.19 -9.31
N ASN A 195 -20.43 -3.48 -9.72
CA ASN A 195 -20.69 -3.96 -11.08
C ASN A 195 -19.97 -3.04 -12.09
N ARG A 196 -19.81 -1.76 -11.74
CA ARG A 196 -18.99 -0.77 -12.44
C ARG A 196 -17.52 -1.18 -12.69
N LEU A 197 -16.83 -1.74 -11.71
CA LEU A 197 -15.43 -2.18 -11.82
C LEU A 197 -15.30 -3.41 -12.74
N ILE A 198 -16.22 -4.36 -12.63
CA ILE A 198 -16.28 -5.54 -13.52
C ILE A 198 -16.64 -5.11 -14.94
N GLU A 199 -17.64 -4.25 -15.10
CA GLU A 199 -18.05 -3.69 -16.37
C GLU A 199 -16.94 -2.88 -17.03
N THR A 200 -16.13 -2.16 -16.23
CA THR A 200 -14.92 -1.48 -16.72
C THR A 200 -13.92 -2.50 -17.29
N MET A 201 -13.67 -3.60 -16.58
CA MET A 201 -12.80 -4.66 -17.08
C MET A 201 -13.33 -5.25 -18.39
N TRP A 202 -14.63 -5.57 -18.46
CA TRP A 202 -15.26 -6.13 -19.66
C TRP A 202 -15.24 -5.16 -20.83
N PHE A 203 -15.45 -3.86 -20.57
CA PHE A 203 -15.36 -2.82 -21.59
C PHE A 203 -13.97 -2.81 -22.24
N PHE A 204 -12.89 -2.78 -21.45
CA PHE A 204 -11.52 -2.76 -22.00
C PHE A 204 -11.07 -4.11 -22.58
N GLN A 205 -11.62 -5.24 -22.12
CA GLN A 205 -11.38 -6.54 -22.75
C GLN A 205 -11.96 -6.60 -24.17
N ASN A 206 -13.17 -6.05 -24.36
CA ASN A 206 -13.86 -6.08 -25.64
C ASN A 206 -13.44 -4.94 -26.59
N ASN A 207 -12.82 -3.88 -26.07
CA ASN A 207 -12.42 -2.68 -26.82
C ASN A 207 -10.94 -2.35 -26.70
N SER A 208 -10.09 -3.37 -26.56
CA SER A 208 -8.63 -3.20 -26.39
C SER A 208 -7.98 -2.43 -27.55
N PHE A 209 -8.55 -2.49 -28.76
CA PHE A 209 -8.10 -1.73 -29.93
C PHE A 209 -8.16 -0.20 -29.75
N MET A 210 -8.97 0.32 -28.82
CA MET A 210 -9.06 1.77 -28.58
C MET A 210 -7.82 2.34 -27.86
N LEU A 211 -6.94 1.47 -27.35
CA LEU A 211 -5.77 1.85 -26.54
C LEU A 211 -4.55 2.23 -27.36
N ASP A 212 -4.52 1.86 -28.64
CA ASP A 212 -3.39 2.16 -29.52
C ASP A 212 -3.33 3.66 -29.86
N ASP A 213 -4.50 4.30 -29.95
CA ASP A 213 -4.65 5.72 -30.32
C ASP A 213 -5.03 6.64 -29.15
N ALA A 214 -5.48 6.08 -28.02
CA ALA A 214 -5.97 6.83 -26.87
C ALA A 214 -5.09 6.64 -25.63
N VAL A 215 -4.97 7.71 -24.83
CA VAL A 215 -4.40 7.61 -23.48
C VAL A 215 -5.51 7.34 -22.48
N VAL A 216 -5.33 6.32 -21.65
CA VAL A 216 -6.26 6.00 -20.56
C VAL A 216 -5.76 6.66 -19.29
N VAL A 217 -6.60 7.53 -18.73
CA VAL A 217 -6.37 8.12 -17.42
C VAL A 217 -7.43 7.54 -16.48
N ALA A 218 -7.00 6.77 -15.49
CA ALA A 218 -7.91 6.09 -14.58
C ALA A 218 -7.64 6.45 -13.13
N HIS A 219 -8.72 6.60 -12.35
CA HIS A 219 -8.64 6.62 -10.89
C HIS A 219 -8.09 5.28 -10.38
N PRO A 220 -7.29 5.24 -9.28
CA PRO A 220 -6.62 4.03 -8.80
C PRO A 220 -7.54 2.82 -8.65
N ASP A 221 -8.78 3.05 -8.22
CA ASP A 221 -9.77 1.99 -8.01
C ASP A 221 -10.13 1.26 -9.31
N TYR A 222 -10.21 1.98 -10.44
CA TYR A 222 -10.51 1.42 -11.76
C TYR A 222 -9.24 0.98 -12.51
N ALA A 223 -8.11 1.64 -12.25
CA ALA A 223 -6.85 1.40 -12.97
C ALA A 223 -6.41 -0.07 -12.91
N ARG A 224 -6.59 -0.72 -11.75
CA ARG A 224 -6.29 -2.16 -11.61
C ARG A 224 -7.08 -3.01 -12.60
N TYR A 225 -8.36 -2.71 -12.82
CA TYR A 225 -9.25 -3.48 -13.70
C TYR A 225 -8.94 -3.24 -15.17
N VAL A 226 -8.53 -2.02 -15.54
CA VAL A 226 -8.00 -1.73 -16.88
C VAL A 226 -6.72 -2.54 -17.13
N HIS A 227 -5.80 -2.54 -16.18
CA HIS A 227 -4.55 -3.31 -16.29
C HIS A 227 -4.79 -4.82 -16.45
N LEU A 228 -5.79 -5.37 -15.72
CA LEU A 228 -6.19 -6.78 -15.84
C LEU A 228 -6.85 -7.09 -17.19
N ALA A 229 -7.61 -6.14 -17.74
CA ALA A 229 -8.30 -6.29 -19.03
C ALA A 229 -7.33 -6.32 -20.22
N VAL A 230 -6.38 -5.38 -20.25
CA VAL A 230 -5.51 -5.13 -21.40
C VAL A 230 -4.29 -6.04 -21.42
N ARG A 231 -3.87 -6.53 -20.26
CA ARG A 231 -2.63 -7.31 -20.03
C ARG A 231 -1.38 -6.57 -20.54
N ASN A 232 -0.68 -5.92 -19.60
CA ASN A 232 0.57 -5.18 -19.85
C ASN A 232 0.38 -3.94 -20.77
N PRO A 233 -0.47 -2.98 -20.38
CA PRO A 233 -0.63 -1.73 -21.14
C PRO A 233 0.69 -0.96 -21.21
N ASP A 234 0.94 -0.26 -22.31
CA ASP A 234 2.08 0.64 -22.43
C ASP A 234 2.02 1.71 -21.32
N PRO A 235 3.05 1.83 -20.46
CA PRO A 235 3.10 2.82 -19.40
C PRO A 235 2.96 4.27 -19.88
N SER A 236 3.28 4.55 -21.14
CA SER A 236 3.11 5.88 -21.75
C SER A 236 1.65 6.18 -22.11
N ARG A 237 0.82 5.14 -22.27
CA ARG A 237 -0.59 5.23 -22.65
C ARG A 237 -1.54 5.02 -21.48
N PHE A 238 -1.06 4.54 -20.34
CA PHE A 238 -1.91 4.27 -19.18
C PHE A 238 -1.41 4.97 -17.91
N ILE A 239 -2.19 5.93 -17.42
CA ILE A 239 -1.80 6.83 -16.32
C ILE A 239 -2.76 6.70 -15.15
N TRP A 240 -2.19 6.53 -13.95
CA TRP A 240 -2.92 6.39 -12.70
C TRP A 240 -3.02 7.75 -12.03
N ALA A 241 -4.24 8.28 -11.89
CA ALA A 241 -4.48 9.60 -11.32
C ALA A 241 -5.09 9.51 -9.92
N TRP A 242 -4.24 9.61 -8.90
CA TRP A 242 -4.57 9.34 -7.48
C TRP A 242 -5.60 10.29 -6.85
N ASN A 243 -5.75 11.49 -7.40
CA ASN A 243 -6.75 12.48 -7.00
C ASN A 243 -7.54 12.83 -8.26
N GLY A 244 -8.85 13.12 -8.13
CA GLY A 244 -9.72 13.50 -9.26
C GLY A 244 -9.00 14.42 -10.25
N VAL A 245 -9.08 14.09 -11.55
CA VAL A 245 -8.21 14.69 -12.56
C VAL A 245 -8.62 16.14 -12.84
N ALA A 246 -7.93 17.10 -12.23
CA ALA A 246 -8.13 18.51 -12.54
C ALA A 246 -7.80 18.80 -14.03
N ASN A 247 -8.47 19.81 -14.61
CA ASN A 247 -8.28 20.20 -16.02
C ASN A 247 -6.79 20.39 -16.38
N GLU A 248 -6.05 21.18 -15.58
CA GLU A 248 -4.63 21.43 -15.84
C GLU A 248 -3.78 20.15 -15.87
N THR A 249 -4.07 19.21 -14.96
CA THR A 249 -3.38 17.92 -14.87
C THR A 249 -3.67 17.07 -16.09
N LEU A 250 -4.94 17.00 -16.51
CA LEU A 250 -5.33 16.27 -17.71
C LEU A 250 -4.65 16.85 -18.95
N CYS A 251 -4.72 18.16 -19.16
CA CYS A 251 -4.11 18.80 -20.33
C CYS A 251 -2.59 18.59 -20.38
N ARG A 252 -1.91 18.65 -19.23
CA ARG A 252 -0.47 18.38 -19.16
C ARG A 252 -0.14 16.94 -19.53
N ILE A 253 -0.93 15.97 -19.05
CA ILE A 253 -0.81 14.56 -19.40
C ILE A 253 -0.96 14.37 -20.92
N LEU A 254 -2.00 14.95 -21.51
CA LEU A 254 -2.29 14.78 -22.94
C LEU A 254 -1.23 15.43 -23.83
N ASN A 255 -0.68 16.57 -23.42
CA ASN A 255 0.42 17.21 -24.13
C ASN A 255 1.72 16.38 -24.07
N TYR A 256 2.03 15.78 -22.92
CA TYR A 256 3.25 14.98 -22.74
C TYR A 256 3.19 13.63 -23.47
N THR A 257 2.00 13.09 -23.67
CA THR A 257 1.80 11.76 -24.26
C THR A 257 1.52 11.80 -25.76
N GLU A 258 1.47 12.99 -26.37
CA GLU A 258 1.14 13.22 -27.78
C GLU A 258 -0.14 12.48 -28.23
N ALA A 259 -1.09 12.31 -27.31
CA ALA A 259 -2.31 11.56 -27.55
C ALA A 259 -3.23 12.31 -28.52
N ARG A 260 -4.08 11.58 -29.27
CA ARG A 260 -5.15 12.19 -30.09
C ARG A 260 -6.51 12.12 -29.41
N SER A 261 -6.70 11.12 -28.56
CA SER A 261 -7.90 10.89 -27.77
C SER A 261 -7.52 10.48 -26.34
N VAL A 262 -8.48 10.64 -25.44
CA VAL A 262 -8.37 10.25 -24.03
C VAL A 262 -9.58 9.41 -23.64
N ILE A 263 -9.32 8.36 -22.87
CA ILE A 263 -10.37 7.62 -22.15
C ILE A 263 -10.17 7.91 -20.67
N LEU A 264 -11.12 8.62 -20.09
CA LEU A 264 -11.08 9.01 -18.68
C LEU A 264 -12.01 8.11 -17.88
N VAL A 265 -11.46 7.37 -16.91
CA VAL A 265 -12.21 6.48 -16.03
C VAL A 265 -12.21 7.05 -14.61
N VAL A 266 -13.33 7.64 -14.21
CA VAL A 266 -13.45 8.39 -12.96
C VAL A 266 -14.74 8.04 -12.24
N HIS A 267 -14.71 8.01 -10.92
CA HIS A 267 -15.92 7.85 -10.13
C HIS A 267 -16.84 9.05 -10.40
N ARG A 268 -18.10 8.81 -10.79
CA ARG A 268 -19.06 9.91 -11.04
C ARG A 268 -19.41 10.55 -9.70
N GLU A 269 -18.69 11.59 -9.33
CA GLU A 269 -19.11 12.53 -8.29
C GLU A 269 -20.07 13.55 -8.91
N ASN A 270 -21.07 13.98 -8.14
CA ASN A 270 -22.06 14.98 -8.58
C ASN A 270 -21.43 16.34 -9.01
N SER A 271 -20.13 16.53 -8.77
CA SER A 271 -19.31 17.68 -9.13
C SER A 271 -18.54 17.52 -10.45
N PHE A 272 -18.58 16.36 -11.12
CA PHE A 272 -17.83 16.13 -12.35
C PHE A 272 -18.49 16.88 -13.52
N ASN A 273 -17.99 18.08 -13.80
CA ASN A 273 -18.48 18.92 -14.88
C ASN A 273 -17.51 18.87 -16.07
N THR A 274 -17.99 18.29 -17.17
CA THR A 274 -17.26 18.07 -18.42
C THR A 274 -16.91 19.37 -19.15
N THR A 275 -17.56 20.50 -18.81
CA THR A 275 -17.30 21.81 -19.46
C THR A 275 -16.01 22.51 -19.01
N TYR A 276 -15.34 22.01 -17.96
CA TYR A 276 -14.11 22.63 -17.47
C TYR A 276 -12.83 22.22 -18.21
N TYR A 277 -12.88 21.28 -19.16
CA TYR A 277 -11.67 20.76 -19.82
C TYR A 277 -11.33 21.51 -21.10
N THR A 278 -10.53 22.56 -20.98
CA THR A 278 -10.18 23.48 -22.08
C THR A 278 -9.33 22.85 -23.20
N CYS A 279 -8.61 21.76 -22.91
CA CYS A 279 -7.82 21.03 -23.91
C CYS A 279 -8.60 19.99 -24.71
N LEU A 280 -9.87 19.76 -24.37
CA LEU A 280 -10.71 18.77 -25.03
C LEU A 280 -11.72 19.45 -25.95
N GLU A 281 -11.90 18.90 -27.14
CA GLU A 281 -12.95 19.30 -28.09
C GLU A 281 -14.33 18.85 -27.57
N TYR A 282 -14.39 17.65 -26.99
CA TYR A 282 -15.53 17.13 -26.26
C TYR A 282 -15.07 16.12 -25.21
N LEU A 283 -15.92 15.88 -24.21
CA LEU A 283 -15.77 14.81 -23.23
C LEU A 283 -17.16 14.29 -22.87
N GLU A 284 -17.47 13.09 -23.33
CA GLU A 284 -18.80 12.51 -23.17
C GLU A 284 -18.72 11.10 -22.57
N PRO A 285 -19.70 10.70 -21.73
CA PRO A 285 -19.77 9.34 -21.26
C PRO A 285 -20.06 8.39 -22.43
N ILE A 286 -19.46 7.21 -22.43
CA ILE A 286 -19.66 6.20 -23.50
C ILE A 286 -21.13 5.79 -23.62
N SER A 287 -21.83 5.70 -22.50
CA SER A 287 -23.27 5.46 -22.45
C SER A 287 -23.84 5.84 -21.09
N GLU A 288 -25.17 5.96 -20.98
CA GLU A 288 -25.84 6.13 -19.69
C GLU A 288 -25.54 4.99 -18.72
N LYS A 289 -25.38 3.76 -19.24
CA LYS A 289 -25.02 2.57 -18.45
C LYS A 289 -23.58 2.63 -17.95
N LEU A 290 -22.64 3.14 -18.75
CA LEU A 290 -21.21 3.28 -18.42
C LEU A 290 -20.84 4.75 -18.14
N SER A 291 -21.64 5.44 -17.33
CA SER A 291 -21.51 6.89 -17.09
C SER A 291 -20.24 7.33 -16.31
N TRP A 292 -19.36 6.40 -15.95
CA TRP A 292 -18.06 6.64 -15.32
C TRP A 292 -16.88 6.47 -16.30
N ILE A 293 -17.13 6.04 -17.54
CA ILE A 293 -16.13 5.95 -18.61
C ILE A 293 -16.44 7.04 -19.63
N TYR A 294 -15.52 7.98 -19.77
CA TYR A 294 -15.64 9.10 -20.69
C TYR A 294 -14.66 8.96 -21.84
N VAL A 295 -15.08 9.32 -23.04
CA VAL A 295 -14.23 9.43 -24.21
C VAL A 295 -14.16 10.89 -24.60
N GLY A 296 -12.94 11.38 -24.77
CA GLY A 296 -12.68 12.75 -25.20
C GLY A 296 -11.69 12.81 -26.34
N LYS A 297 -11.85 13.83 -27.18
CA LYS A 297 -10.92 14.14 -28.27
C LYS A 297 -10.19 15.43 -27.95
N ILE A 298 -8.90 15.49 -28.26
CA ILE A 298 -8.05 16.63 -27.91
C ILE A 298 -8.21 17.74 -28.95
N SER A 299 -8.38 18.97 -28.46
CA SER A 299 -8.39 20.17 -29.30
C SER A 299 -6.96 20.51 -29.71
N ARG A 300 -6.65 20.43 -31.00
CA ARG A 300 -5.30 20.70 -31.55
C ARG A 300 -4.90 22.19 -31.53
N ASN A 301 -5.76 23.10 -31.06
CA ASN A 301 -5.48 24.53 -30.97
C ASN A 301 -4.78 24.93 -29.66
N MET A 302 -3.89 24.09 -29.11
CA MET A 302 -2.97 24.51 -28.05
C MET A 302 -1.69 25.12 -28.66
N VAL A 303 -1.85 26.14 -29.50
CA VAL A 303 -0.73 26.98 -29.94
C VAL A 303 -0.41 27.96 -28.80
N GLN A 304 0.79 27.80 -28.23
CA GLN A 304 1.58 28.83 -27.53
C GLN A 304 0.84 29.77 -26.55
N ASN A 305 0.51 29.29 -25.35
CA ASN A 305 0.35 30.19 -24.18
C ASN A 305 1.37 29.94 -23.07
N GLN A 306 2.45 29.18 -23.35
CA GLN A 306 3.58 29.03 -22.43
C GLN A 306 4.67 30.11 -22.59
N ALA A 307 4.50 31.08 -23.49
CA ALA A 307 5.46 32.18 -23.68
C ALA A 307 5.28 33.39 -22.72
N VAL A 308 4.45 33.31 -21.67
CA VAL A 308 4.18 34.45 -20.76
C VAL A 308 4.64 34.19 -19.31
N ARG A 309 5.50 33.19 -19.08
CA ARG A 309 6.21 33.04 -17.80
C ARG A 309 7.70 32.75 -17.99
N GLU A 310 8.33 33.41 -18.94
CA GLU A 310 9.72 33.83 -18.72
C GLU A 310 9.65 35.15 -17.96
N ALA A 311 10.17 35.12 -16.74
CA ALA A 311 10.30 36.30 -15.90
C ALA A 311 11.05 37.41 -16.67
N PRO A 312 10.65 38.69 -16.57
CA PRO A 312 11.59 39.76 -16.81
C PRO A 312 12.60 39.68 -15.66
N GLY A 313 13.70 38.98 -15.92
CA GLY A 313 14.95 39.33 -15.29
C GLY A 313 15.30 40.73 -15.75
N GLU A 314 15.50 41.63 -14.80
CA GLU A 314 16.16 42.91 -15.00
C GLU A 314 16.66 43.37 -13.61
N PRO A 315 17.67 44.27 -13.59
CA PRO A 315 19.07 43.96 -13.27
C PRO A 315 19.47 44.12 -11.80
#